data_AF-A0A212IZ78-F1
#
_entry.id   AF-A0A212IZ78-F1
#
_cell.length_a   1.000
_cell.length_b   1.000
_cell.length_c   1.000
_cell.angle_alpha   90.00
_cell.angle_beta   90.00
_cell.angle_gamma   90.00
#
_symmetry.space_group_name_H-M   'P 1'
#
loop_
_entity.id
_entity.type
_entity.pdbx_description
1 polymer ?
#
loop_
_entity_poly.entity_id
_entity_poly.type
_entity_poly.pdbx_seq_one_letter_code
_entity_poly.pdbx_strand_id
1 'polypeptide(L)'
;MERITYTRDGSAPYIQWNPNLGIKTNEGHVLSPATILEHEADHNVRRIQDPNGFMEDAGYKSNGYRYVNDSQYDFKEERRVIRGSERNTAYNNGEFPLNYVRPDHDKGSFITVTSPISTGLLMPAVRLNIMNKQRSIVPSILRTLRGGGR
;
A
#
# COMPACT_ATOMS: atom_id res chain seq x y z
N MET A 1 13.92 2.73 -8.10
CA MET A 1 14.50 1.72 -9.04
C MET A 1 13.95 0.33 -8.73
N GLU A 2 12.68 0.11 -9.05
CA GLU A 2 12.15 -1.22 -9.37
C GLU A 2 12.64 -1.57 -10.78
N ARG A 3 13.26 -2.74 -10.94
CA ARG A 3 13.77 -3.20 -12.23
C ARG A 3 12.91 -4.36 -12.72
N ILE A 4 11.64 -4.07 -12.94
CA ILE A 4 10.76 -5.01 -13.65
C ILE A 4 11.32 -5.16 -15.07
N THR A 5 12.06 -6.25 -15.31
CA THR A 5 12.70 -6.49 -16.60
C THR A 5 11.68 -7.18 -17.49
N TYR A 6 11.51 -6.63 -18.69
CA TYR A 6 10.72 -7.27 -19.72
C TYR A 6 11.57 -8.34 -20.40
N THR A 7 11.02 -9.52 -20.54
CA THR A 7 11.47 -10.51 -21.49
C THR A 7 10.40 -10.59 -22.58
N ARG A 8 10.76 -10.08 -23.75
CA ARG A 8 9.94 -10.06 -24.98
C ARG A 8 9.67 -11.46 -25.57
N ASP A 9 10.11 -12.52 -24.89
CA ASP A 9 10.22 -13.87 -25.42
C ASP A 9 9.08 -14.82 -25.00
N GLY A 10 8.05 -14.32 -24.30
CA GLY A 10 6.96 -15.15 -23.80
C GLY A 10 7.23 -15.82 -22.46
N SER A 11 8.28 -15.42 -21.74
CA SER A 11 8.46 -15.80 -20.34
C SER A 11 7.48 -15.07 -19.41
N ALA A 12 7.08 -15.77 -18.36
CA ALA A 12 6.08 -15.28 -17.41
C ALA A 12 6.58 -14.03 -16.67
N PRO A 13 5.69 -13.08 -16.32
CA PRO A 13 6.03 -11.96 -15.46
C PRO A 13 6.62 -12.46 -14.14
N TYR A 14 7.64 -11.77 -13.63
CA TYR A 14 8.23 -12.06 -12.32
C TYR A 14 8.27 -10.81 -11.45
N ILE A 15 8.18 -11.02 -10.14
CA ILE A 15 8.26 -9.96 -9.13
C ILE A 15 9.68 -9.92 -8.58
N GLN A 16 10.30 -8.74 -8.60
CA GLN A 16 11.51 -8.49 -7.83
C GLN A 16 11.10 -7.83 -6.51
N TRP A 17 11.42 -8.50 -5.41
CA TRP A 17 11.02 -8.01 -4.10
C TRP A 17 12.06 -8.40 -3.05
N ASN A 18 12.32 -7.50 -2.11
CA ASN A 18 13.22 -7.75 -0.99
C ASN A 18 12.43 -7.70 0.33
N PRO A 19 12.28 -8.83 1.05
CA PRO A 19 11.50 -8.89 2.29
C PRO A 19 12.10 -8.08 3.44
N ASN A 20 13.32 -7.55 3.29
CA ASN A 20 14.04 -6.79 4.31
C ASN A 20 14.16 -5.30 3.98
N LEU A 21 13.52 -4.81 2.90
CA LEU A 21 13.59 -3.40 2.50
C LEU A 21 12.19 -2.77 2.46
N GLY A 22 11.97 -1.78 3.32
CA GLY A 22 10.83 -0.87 3.24
C GLY A 22 11.18 0.41 2.47
N ILE A 23 10.17 1.22 2.16
CA ILE A 23 10.34 2.54 1.53
C ILE A 23 9.88 3.60 2.52
N LYS A 24 10.78 4.51 2.91
CA LYS A 24 10.46 5.72 3.65
C LYS A 24 10.19 6.85 2.66
N THR A 25 8.99 7.41 2.67
CA THR A 25 8.62 8.57 1.86
C THR A 25 9.32 9.83 2.39
N ASN A 26 9.43 10.87 1.57
CA ASN A 26 9.99 12.16 2.01
C ASN A 26 9.21 12.82 3.14
N GLU A 27 7.92 12.50 3.24
CA GLU A 27 7.02 12.98 4.29
C GLU A 27 7.13 12.15 5.58
N GLY A 28 8.01 11.14 5.59
CA GLY A 28 8.35 10.35 6.77
C GLY A 28 7.48 9.13 7.01
N HIS A 29 6.50 8.86 6.15
CA HIS A 29 5.73 7.62 6.17
C HIS A 29 6.58 6.45 5.67
N VAL A 30 6.25 5.23 6.08
CA VAL A 30 7.01 4.04 5.70
C VAL A 30 6.07 2.97 5.19
N LEU A 31 6.34 2.51 3.97
CA LEU A 31 5.77 1.30 3.40
C LEU A 31 6.57 0.08 3.87
N SER A 32 5.88 -0.95 4.36
CA SER A 32 6.51 -2.23 4.66
C SER A 32 6.86 -2.98 3.36
N PRO A 33 7.77 -3.97 3.43
CA PRO A 33 8.00 -4.88 2.31
C PRO A 33 6.69 -5.54 1.82
N ALA A 34 5.74 -5.88 2.69
CA ALA A 34 4.48 -6.48 2.28
C ALA A 34 3.65 -5.55 1.38
N THR A 35 3.62 -4.25 1.67
CA THR A 35 2.93 -3.28 0.79
C THR A 35 3.67 -3.09 -0.53
N ILE A 36 5.00 -3.13 -0.52
CA ILE A 36 5.81 -3.07 -1.75
C ILE A 36 5.57 -4.32 -2.61
N LEU A 37 5.43 -5.50 -2.00
CA LEU A 37 5.08 -6.72 -2.72
C LEU A 37 3.71 -6.59 -3.40
N GLU A 38 2.77 -5.93 -2.76
CA GLU A 38 1.43 -5.70 -3.32
C GLU A 38 1.49 -4.74 -4.52
N HIS A 39 2.25 -3.64 -4.42
CA HIS A 39 2.51 -2.73 -5.55
C HIS A 39 3.02 -3.50 -6.78
N GLU A 40 4.03 -4.34 -6.58
CA GLU A 40 4.62 -5.15 -7.65
C GLU A 40 3.68 -6.24 -8.18
N ALA A 41 2.85 -6.82 -7.30
CA ALA A 41 1.85 -7.81 -7.69
C ALA A 41 0.75 -7.20 -8.54
N ASP A 42 0.28 -6.00 -8.21
CA ASP A 42 -0.78 -5.30 -8.94
C ASP A 42 -0.36 -4.97 -10.38
N HIS A 43 0.90 -4.54 -10.59
CA HIS A 43 1.46 -4.42 -11.95
C HIS A 43 1.34 -5.72 -12.75
N ASN A 44 1.64 -6.87 -12.12
CA ASN A 44 1.60 -8.16 -12.80
C ASN A 44 0.17 -8.65 -13.07
N VAL A 45 -0.77 -8.40 -12.15
CA VAL A 45 -2.19 -8.66 -12.38
C VAL A 45 -2.68 -7.83 -13.58
N ARG A 46 -2.32 -6.55 -13.63
CA ARG A 46 -2.69 -5.65 -14.74
C ARG A 46 -2.15 -6.14 -16.08
N ARG A 47 -0.88 -6.60 -16.13
CA ARG A 47 -0.29 -7.19 -17.35
C ARG A 47 -1.06 -8.39 -17.88
N ILE A 48 -1.59 -9.24 -16.99
CA ILE A 48 -2.33 -10.45 -17.37
C ILE A 48 -3.75 -10.11 -17.82
N GLN A 49 -4.44 -9.25 -17.07
CA GLN A 49 -5.86 -8.97 -17.29
C GLN A 49 -6.11 -7.90 -18.36
N ASP A 50 -5.19 -6.95 -18.53
CA ASP A 50 -5.27 -5.89 -19.53
C ASP A 50 -3.87 -5.47 -20.01
N PRO A 51 -3.24 -6.31 -20.85
CA PRO A 51 -1.90 -6.04 -21.37
C PRO A 51 -1.83 -4.74 -22.19
N ASN A 52 -2.90 -4.38 -22.90
CA ASN A 52 -2.93 -3.19 -23.74
C ASN A 52 -2.95 -1.91 -22.89
N GLY A 53 -3.81 -1.87 -21.87
CA GLY A 53 -3.85 -0.76 -20.93
C GLY A 53 -2.57 -0.65 -20.11
N PHE A 54 -1.99 -1.78 -19.69
CA PHE A 54 -0.65 -1.78 -19.07
C PHE A 54 0.38 -1.16 -20.00
N MET A 55 0.45 -1.57 -21.27
CA MET A 55 1.43 -1.05 -22.23
C MET A 55 1.29 0.45 -22.45
N GLU A 56 0.06 0.95 -22.59
CA GLU A 56 -0.22 2.38 -22.75
C GLU A 56 0.23 3.18 -21.51
N ASP A 57 -0.21 2.75 -20.33
CA ASP A 57 0.04 3.49 -19.08
C ASP A 57 1.49 3.36 -18.61
N ALA A 58 2.15 2.25 -18.89
CA ALA A 58 3.59 2.11 -18.69
C ALA A 58 4.40 2.85 -19.76
N GLY A 59 3.78 3.43 -20.81
CA GLY A 59 4.46 4.25 -21.80
C GLY A 59 5.30 3.43 -22.79
N TYR A 60 4.91 2.21 -23.13
CA TYR A 60 5.57 1.43 -24.17
C TYR A 60 5.19 1.93 -25.56
N LYS A 61 6.20 2.09 -26.42
CA LYS A 61 6.05 2.32 -27.86
C LYS A 61 6.03 0.99 -28.61
N SER A 62 5.55 1.01 -29.84
CA SER A 62 5.53 -0.15 -30.75
C SER A 62 6.92 -0.77 -31.00
N ASN A 63 7.99 0.02 -30.86
CA ASN A 63 9.38 -0.44 -30.97
C ASN A 63 9.96 -1.02 -29.65
N GLY A 64 9.15 -1.14 -28.60
CA GLY A 64 9.54 -1.68 -27.30
C GLY A 64 10.22 -0.68 -26.35
N TYR A 65 10.45 0.56 -26.79
CA TYR A 65 11.01 1.60 -25.92
C TYR A 65 9.94 2.20 -25.01
N ARG A 66 10.31 2.43 -23.75
CA ARG A 66 9.47 3.12 -22.76
C ARG A 66 9.72 4.63 -22.81
N TYR A 67 8.69 5.44 -22.70
CA TYR A 67 8.82 6.90 -22.51
C TYR A 67 8.09 7.31 -21.24
N VAL A 68 8.65 8.30 -20.54
CA VAL A 68 8.01 8.93 -19.38
C VAL A 68 6.73 9.62 -19.87
N ASN A 69 5.58 9.13 -19.42
CA ASN A 69 4.26 9.65 -19.77
C ASN A 69 3.55 10.28 -18.56
N ASP A 70 4.24 10.38 -17.43
CA ASP A 70 3.80 11.03 -16.20
C ASP A 70 5.00 11.67 -15.50
N SER A 71 5.04 13.00 -15.40
CA SER A 71 6.19 13.69 -14.79
C SER A 71 6.24 13.57 -13.26
N GLN A 72 5.14 13.16 -12.61
CA GLN A 72 5.04 13.07 -11.16
C GLN A 72 5.39 11.66 -10.66
N TYR A 73 4.94 10.63 -11.38
CA TYR A 73 5.09 9.23 -11.01
C TYR A 73 5.95 8.43 -12.02
N ASP A 74 6.67 9.11 -12.91
CA ASP A 74 7.41 8.56 -14.05
C ASP A 74 6.50 7.95 -15.14
N PHE A 75 5.54 7.11 -14.74
CA PHE A 75 4.56 6.52 -15.64
C PHE A 75 3.14 6.58 -15.06
N LYS A 76 2.13 6.63 -15.94
CA LYS A 76 0.72 6.56 -15.54
C LYS A 76 0.39 5.25 -14.81
N GLU A 77 1.09 4.18 -15.18
CA GLU A 77 0.94 2.89 -14.51
C GLU A 77 1.40 2.93 -13.05
N GLU A 78 2.51 3.61 -12.74
CA GLU A 78 2.93 3.84 -11.35
C GLU A 78 1.89 4.68 -10.60
N ARG A 79 1.38 5.75 -11.23
CA ARG A 79 0.29 6.56 -10.66
C ARG A 79 -0.92 5.69 -10.32
N ARG A 80 -1.30 4.76 -11.20
CA ARG A 80 -2.46 3.88 -11.01
C ARG A 80 -2.29 3.01 -9.78
N VAL A 81 -1.12 2.38 -9.61
CA VAL A 81 -0.83 1.51 -8.46
C VAL A 81 -0.72 2.32 -7.17
N ILE A 82 0.09 3.38 -7.16
CA ILE A 82 0.34 4.23 -5.99
C ILE A 82 -0.94 4.86 -5.45
N ARG A 83 -1.81 5.36 -6.34
CA ARG A 83 -3.08 5.99 -5.93
C ARG A 83 -4.18 4.97 -5.65
N GLY A 84 -3.98 3.73 -6.08
CA GLY A 84 -4.94 2.65 -6.01
C GLY A 84 -4.60 1.64 -4.92
N SER A 85 -4.05 0.50 -5.35
CA SER A 85 -3.89 -0.68 -4.52
C SER A 85 -2.86 -0.46 -3.40
N GLU A 86 -1.68 0.10 -3.71
CA GLU A 86 -0.62 0.37 -2.73
C GLU A 86 -1.15 1.23 -1.58
N ARG A 87 -1.82 2.35 -1.91
CA ARG A 87 -2.40 3.25 -0.91
C ARG A 87 -3.46 2.57 -0.05
N ASN A 88 -4.29 1.72 -0.64
CA ASN A 88 -5.32 0.99 0.11
C ASN A 88 -4.68 -0.04 1.05
N THR A 89 -3.67 -0.76 0.59
CA THR A 89 -2.89 -1.72 1.38
C THR A 89 -2.16 -1.01 2.53
N ALA A 90 -1.43 0.08 2.24
CA ALA A 90 -0.74 0.89 3.22
C ALA A 90 -1.68 1.43 4.31
N TYR A 91 -2.87 1.92 3.92
CA TYR A 91 -3.88 2.37 4.87
C TYR A 91 -4.37 1.24 5.77
N ASN A 92 -4.70 0.08 5.19
CA ASN A 92 -5.19 -1.08 5.93
C ASN A 92 -4.13 -1.68 6.87
N ASN A 93 -2.84 -1.59 6.49
CA ASN A 93 -1.70 -1.97 7.31
C ASN A 93 -1.37 -0.95 8.41
N GLY A 94 -1.98 0.25 8.37
CA GLY A 94 -1.70 1.34 9.31
C GLY A 94 -0.38 2.08 9.03
N GLU A 95 0.15 1.94 7.82
CA GLU A 95 1.39 2.57 7.35
C GLU A 95 1.13 4.02 6.91
N PHE A 96 -0.01 4.24 6.26
CA PHE A 96 -0.47 5.53 5.80
C PHE A 96 -1.72 6.00 6.57
N PRO A 97 -1.82 7.30 6.89
CA PRO A 97 -3.07 7.85 7.43
C PRO A 97 -4.19 7.83 6.37
N LEU A 98 -5.43 7.96 6.84
CA LEU A 98 -6.59 8.04 5.95
C LEU A 98 -6.41 9.21 4.96
N ASN A 99 -6.70 8.97 3.68
CA ASN A 99 -6.59 9.96 2.59
C ASN A 99 -5.17 10.39 2.21
N TYR A 100 -4.15 9.82 2.84
CA TYR A 100 -2.78 10.00 2.37
C TYR A 100 -2.54 9.21 1.08
N VAL A 101 -1.77 9.82 0.20
CA VAL A 101 -1.26 9.28 -1.06
C VAL A 101 0.14 9.88 -1.21
N ARG A 102 1.17 9.05 -1.37
CA ARG A 102 2.53 9.58 -1.58
C ARG A 102 2.58 10.37 -2.91
N PRO A 103 3.30 11.51 -2.95
CA PRO A 103 3.26 12.42 -4.10
C PRO A 103 4.13 11.97 -5.27
N ASP A 104 5.01 10.98 -5.10
CA ASP A 104 5.98 10.56 -6.10
C ASP A 104 6.27 9.06 -6.03
N HIS A 105 6.82 8.52 -7.11
CA HIS A 105 7.23 7.12 -7.24
C HIS A 105 8.64 6.87 -6.65
N ASP A 106 9.63 7.66 -7.06
CA ASP A 106 11.06 7.34 -6.85
C ASP A 106 11.79 8.22 -5.81
N LYS A 107 11.12 9.13 -5.10
CA LYS A 107 11.84 10.07 -4.20
C LYS A 107 11.93 9.60 -2.75
N GLY A 108 11.50 8.37 -2.45
CA GLY A 108 11.70 7.75 -1.14
C GLY A 108 13.13 7.22 -0.92
N SER A 109 13.43 6.83 0.31
CA SER A 109 14.66 6.12 0.67
C SER A 109 14.36 4.70 1.12
N PHE A 110 15.17 3.74 0.68
CA PHE A 110 15.09 2.37 1.21
C PHE A 110 15.57 2.33 2.65
N ILE A 111 14.85 1.59 3.49
CA ILE A 111 15.24 1.32 4.86
C ILE A 111 15.28 -0.19 5.11
N THR A 112 16.25 -0.64 5.90
CA THR A 112 16.30 -2.04 6.33
C THR A 112 15.28 -2.27 7.43
N VAL A 113 14.47 -3.31 7.28
CA VAL A 113 13.51 -3.77 8.30
C VAL A 113 13.82 -5.20 8.72
N THR A 114 13.33 -5.60 9.89
CA THR A 114 13.55 -6.94 10.46
C THR A 114 12.48 -7.95 10.07
N SER A 115 11.41 -7.51 9.40
CA SER A 115 10.28 -8.35 9.01
C SER A 115 9.52 -7.73 7.84
N PRO A 116 8.96 -8.54 6.92
CA PRO A 116 8.21 -8.04 5.78
C PRO A 116 6.92 -7.30 6.15
N ILE A 117 6.39 -7.51 7.35
CA ILE A 117 5.20 -6.82 7.86
C ILE A 117 5.54 -5.65 8.80
N SER A 118 6.82 -5.31 8.90
CA SER A 118 7.32 -4.24 9.77
C SER A 118 7.73 -3.04 8.93
N THR A 119 7.49 -1.86 9.46
CA THR A 119 8.02 -0.59 8.95
C THR A 119 9.33 -0.20 9.62
N GLY A 120 9.86 -1.01 10.55
CA GLY A 120 11.02 -0.66 11.38
C GLY A 120 10.78 0.51 12.35
N LEU A 121 9.71 1.27 12.15
CA LEU A 121 9.17 2.23 13.10
C LEU A 121 8.37 1.46 14.14
N LEU A 122 8.76 1.58 15.40
CA LEU A 122 7.84 1.33 16.50
C LEU A 122 6.73 2.39 16.37
N MET A 123 5.62 2.05 15.70
CA MET A 123 4.42 2.87 15.76
C MET A 123 4.08 3.07 17.24
N PRO A 124 4.00 4.30 17.77
CA PRO A 124 3.51 4.51 19.12
C PRO A 124 2.03 4.11 19.15
N ALA A 125 1.76 2.88 19.58
CA ALA A 125 0.47 2.38 20.05
C ALA A 125 -0.81 3.03 19.46
N VAL A 126 -0.97 3.07 18.13
CA VAL A 126 -2.26 3.53 17.53
C VAL A 126 -3.32 2.41 17.56
N ARG A 127 -2.98 1.20 18.02
CA ARG A 127 -3.90 0.06 18.09
C ARG A 127 -4.77 -0.04 19.36
N LEU A 128 -4.87 0.97 20.22
CA LEU A 128 -5.73 0.85 21.42
C LEU A 128 -7.21 1.29 21.24
N ASN A 129 -7.59 2.01 20.18
CA ASN A 129 -8.94 2.60 20.10
C ASN A 129 -9.91 1.99 19.08
N ILE A 130 -9.52 0.98 18.29
CA ILE A 130 -10.45 0.34 17.33
C ILE A 130 -11.13 -0.90 17.93
N MET A 131 -10.53 -1.58 18.92
CA MET A 131 -11.15 -2.77 19.54
C MET A 131 -12.17 -2.47 20.66
N ASN A 132 -12.28 -1.22 21.12
CA ASN A 132 -13.23 -0.85 22.19
C ASN A 132 -14.62 -0.43 21.70
N LYS A 133 -14.87 -0.34 20.39
CA LYS A 133 -16.18 0.06 19.85
C LYS A 133 -17.17 -1.11 19.66
N GLN A 134 -16.75 -2.36 19.88
CA GLN A 134 -17.63 -3.53 19.75
C GLN A 134 -18.10 -4.15 21.09
N ARG A 135 -17.78 -3.56 22.26
CA ARG A 135 -18.18 -4.13 23.57
C ARG A 135 -19.20 -3.32 24.37
N SER A 136 -19.81 -2.27 23.81
CA SER A 136 -20.83 -1.47 24.51
C SER A 136 -22.18 -1.47 23.78
N ILE A 137 -22.80 -2.64 23.70
CA ILE A 137 -24.26 -2.74 23.49
C ILE A 137 -24.77 -3.84 24.43
N VAL A 138 -24.82 -3.52 25.72
CA VAL A 138 -25.72 -4.22 26.65
C VAL A 138 -26.49 -3.13 27.38
N PRO A 139 -27.80 -2.94 27.13
CA PRO A 139 -28.58 -1.98 27.88
C PRO A 139 -28.74 -2.48 29.33
N SER A 140 -28.18 -1.74 30.29
CA SER A 140 -28.47 -1.96 31.71
C SER A 140 -29.91 -1.52 31.99
N ILE A 141 -30.82 -2.46 32.21
CA ILE A 141 -32.14 -2.16 32.77
C ILE A 141 -31.94 -1.85 34.26
N LEU A 142 -31.86 -0.56 34.60
CA LEU A 142 -31.87 -0.10 35.98
C LEU A 142 -33.29 -0.23 36.54
N ARG A 143 -33.49 -1.14 37.50
CA ARG A 143 -34.73 -1.27 38.28
C ARG A 143 -34.71 -0.21 39.39
N THR A 144 -35.55 0.81 39.27
CA THR A 144 -35.71 1.86 40.28
C THR A 144 -36.39 1.32 41.54
N LEU A 145 -35.80 1.64 42.68
CA LEU A 145 -36.28 1.39 44.04
C LEU A 145 -37.56 2.20 44.34
N ARG A 146 -38.52 1.61 45.06
CA ARG A 146 -39.48 2.37 45.87
C ARG A 146 -39.51 1.75 47.27
N GLY A 147 -39.03 2.52 48.25
CA GLY A 147 -39.05 2.17 49.66
C GLY A 147 -40.35 2.58 50.38
N GLY A 148 -40.43 2.13 51.62
CA GLY A 148 -41.46 2.42 52.62
C GLY A 148 -41.76 1.13 53.39
N GLY A 149 -41.57 0.99 54.70
CA GLY A 149 -41.33 1.94 55.77
C GLY A 149 -42.14 1.44 56.97
N ARG A 150 -41.42 1.03 58.03
CA ARG A 150 -41.87 0.51 59.34
C ARG A 150 -42.49 -0.89 59.35
#